data_AF-A0A3B4DMP1-F1
#
_entry.id   AF-A0A3B4DMP1-F1
#
_cell.length_a   1.000
_cell.length_b   1.000
_cell.length_c   1.000
_cell.angle_alpha   90.00
_cell.angle_beta   90.00
_cell.angle_gamma   90.00
#
_symmetry.space_group_name_H-M   'P 1'
#
loop_
_entity.id
_entity.type
_entity.pdbx_description
1 polymer ?
#
loop_
_entity_poly.entity_id
_entity_poly.type
_entity_poly.pdbx_seq_one_letter_code
_entity_poly.pdbx_strand_id
1 'polypeptide(L)'
;MQRFLSSSCLFSVRFLISSTGQLKPLCYDQPAPFKYRMLIDPSSGFFMNGELVSNGFRRILIQFKDKYYLKLSTHNIRYYDGLNDLTFLWEQEPPEFQIDSVSMILKDNEMDVTMGTIRVVFLLHKENGEFFLWPDVKLPPNADIKGIFGKANLQYEELPGSLINLGDKQVNATDYRRSSAPVLGCWLVPYESVLPGEFSNFILVLKLLH
;
A
#
# COMPACT_ATOMS: atom_id res chain seq x y z
N MET A 1 16.24 28.37 -23.65
CA MET A 1 15.72 27.20 -24.38
C MET A 1 15.17 26.22 -23.34
N GLN A 2 13.92 26.43 -22.90
CA GLN A 2 13.25 25.56 -21.94
C GLN A 2 12.81 24.28 -22.65
N ARG A 3 13.42 23.15 -22.29
CA ARG A 3 12.92 21.83 -22.67
C ARG A 3 11.69 21.54 -21.80
N PHE A 4 10.52 21.62 -22.40
CA PHE A 4 9.35 20.90 -21.90
C PHE A 4 9.66 19.41 -22.07
N LEU A 5 9.96 18.72 -20.97
CA LEU A 5 10.00 17.26 -20.98
C LEU A 5 8.55 16.77 -21.11
N SER A 6 8.37 15.96 -22.14
CA SER A 6 7.12 15.37 -22.61
C SER A 6 6.32 14.71 -21.49
N SER A 7 5.00 14.90 -21.56
CA SER A 7 3.96 14.12 -20.90
C SER A 7 4.37 12.64 -20.72
N SER A 8 4.79 12.29 -19.51
CA SER A 8 4.68 10.91 -19.04
C SER A 8 3.19 10.58 -19.01
N CYS A 9 2.78 9.50 -19.66
CA CYS A 9 1.43 8.95 -19.51
C CYS A 9 1.28 8.49 -18.04
N LEU A 10 0.84 9.41 -17.18
CA LEU A 10 0.51 9.11 -15.79
C LEU A 10 -0.77 8.30 -15.82
N PHE A 11 -0.68 7.03 -15.47
CA PHE A 11 -1.83 6.21 -15.13
C PHE A 11 -2.04 6.26 -13.62
N SER A 12 -3.27 5.98 -13.17
CA SER A 12 -3.62 6.02 -11.76
C SER A 12 -4.06 4.65 -11.26
N VAL A 13 -3.56 4.26 -10.10
CA VAL A 13 -3.95 3.01 -9.43
C VAL A 13 -4.97 3.33 -8.36
N ARG A 14 -6.09 2.61 -8.37
CA ARG A 14 -7.19 2.81 -7.42
C ARG A 14 -6.95 2.03 -6.14
N PHE A 15 -6.91 2.74 -5.02
CA PHE A 15 -6.84 2.18 -3.68
C PHE A 15 -8.20 2.22 -3.02
N LEU A 16 -8.47 1.24 -2.16
CA LEU A 16 -9.66 1.16 -1.31
C LEU A 16 -9.27 1.39 0.14
N ILE A 17 -10.08 2.15 0.88
CA ILE A 17 -9.99 2.26 2.33
C ILE A 17 -11.30 1.75 2.92
N SER A 18 -11.18 0.74 3.77
CA SER A 18 -12.30 0.24 4.56
C SER A 18 -12.71 1.26 5.61
N SER A 19 -14.02 1.42 5.74
CA SER A 19 -14.66 2.31 6.70
C SER A 19 -15.54 1.49 7.63
N THR A 20 -15.12 1.32 8.88
CA THR A 20 -15.85 0.51 9.85
C THR A 20 -17.27 1.04 10.06
N GLY A 21 -18.28 0.18 9.92
CA GLY A 21 -19.68 0.59 10.09
C GLY A 21 -20.31 1.28 8.87
N GLN A 22 -19.58 1.40 7.76
CA GLN A 22 -20.09 1.98 6.52
C GLN A 22 -20.46 0.89 5.51
N LEU A 23 -21.52 1.16 4.74
CA LEU A 23 -21.99 0.23 3.69
C LEU A 23 -21.11 0.27 2.43
N LYS A 24 -20.30 1.32 2.24
CA LYS A 24 -19.36 1.44 1.10
C LYS A 24 -17.96 1.80 1.59
N PRO A 25 -16.90 1.25 0.97
CA PRO A 25 -15.55 1.77 1.16
C PRO A 25 -15.35 3.11 0.44
N LEU A 26 -14.34 3.86 0.87
CA LEU A 26 -13.80 4.97 0.09
C LEU A 26 -12.78 4.43 -0.91
N CYS A 27 -12.64 5.09 -2.06
CA CYS A 27 -11.55 4.85 -2.99
C CYS A 27 -10.90 6.15 -3.44
N TYR A 28 -9.64 6.05 -3.82
CA TYR A 28 -8.86 7.18 -4.32
C TYR A 28 -7.81 6.68 -5.30
N ASP A 29 -7.47 7.53 -6.25
CA ASP A 29 -6.56 7.19 -7.34
C ASP A 29 -5.18 7.81 -7.03
N GLN A 30 -4.15 6.97 -6.93
CA GLN A 30 -2.75 7.42 -6.79
C GLN A 30 -2.07 7.44 -8.15
N PRO A 31 -1.32 8.52 -8.49
CA PRO A 31 -0.60 8.54 -9.74
C PRO A 31 0.55 7.53 -9.74
N ALA A 32 0.89 7.01 -10.91
CA ALA A 32 2.01 6.11 -11.12
C ALA A 32 2.67 6.43 -12.47
N PRO A 33 3.96 6.10 -12.66
CA PRO A 33 4.83 5.37 -11.74
C PRO A 33 5.50 6.26 -10.68
N PHE A 34 5.46 5.83 -9.41
CA PHE A 34 6.15 6.51 -8.31
C PHE A 34 6.60 5.54 -7.22
N LYS A 35 7.62 5.94 -6.46
CA LYS A 35 8.04 5.26 -5.23
C LYS A 35 7.37 5.93 -4.05
N TYR A 36 6.57 5.17 -3.31
CA TYR A 36 5.79 5.64 -2.17
C TYR A 36 6.37 5.19 -0.85
N ARG A 37 6.34 6.08 0.14
CA ARG A 37 6.39 5.74 1.57
C ARG A 37 5.03 5.19 1.96
N MET A 38 4.97 3.88 2.13
CA MET A 38 3.70 3.18 2.33
C MET A 38 3.28 3.21 3.80
N LEU A 39 4.20 2.84 4.69
CA LEU A 39 4.01 2.81 6.15
C LEU A 39 5.29 3.22 6.85
N ILE A 40 5.16 4.02 7.90
CA ILE A 40 6.24 4.40 8.80
C ILE A 40 5.69 4.35 10.22
N ASP A 41 6.31 3.53 11.05
CA ASP A 41 6.13 3.54 12.50
C ASP A 41 7.49 3.79 13.17
N PRO A 42 7.79 5.06 13.52
CA PRO A 42 9.05 5.39 14.15
C PRO A 42 9.23 4.71 15.51
N SER A 43 8.14 4.39 16.21
CA SER A 43 8.19 3.83 17.57
C SER A 43 8.72 2.39 17.59
N SER A 44 8.40 1.62 16.56
CA SER A 44 8.90 0.26 16.37
C SER A 44 10.11 0.16 15.44
N GLY A 45 10.46 1.27 14.77
CA GLY A 45 11.50 1.31 13.74
C GLY A 45 11.11 0.58 12.46
N PHE A 46 9.80 0.52 12.17
CA PHE A 46 9.25 -0.12 10.97
C PHE A 46 9.09 0.90 9.85
N PHE A 47 9.58 0.54 8.66
CA PHE A 47 9.45 1.33 7.44
C PHE A 47 9.09 0.41 6.28
N MET A 48 8.10 0.82 5.48
CA MET A 48 7.70 0.12 4.27
C MET A 48 7.59 1.10 3.10
N ASN A 49 8.24 0.76 2.00
CA ASN A 49 8.25 1.53 0.77
C ASN A 49 7.88 0.66 -0.42
N GLY A 50 7.26 1.23 -1.45
CA GLY A 50 6.80 0.49 -2.61
C GLY A 50 6.97 1.25 -3.91
N GLU A 51 7.30 0.51 -4.97
CA GLU A 51 7.35 1.01 -6.34
C GLU A 51 6.02 0.71 -7.04
N LEU A 52 5.16 1.72 -7.18
CA LEU A 52 3.86 1.61 -7.83
C LEU A 52 4.01 1.71 -9.35
N VAL A 53 3.43 0.77 -10.07
CA VAL A 53 3.31 0.71 -11.53
C VAL A 53 1.83 0.58 -11.92
N SER A 54 1.51 0.28 -13.18
CA SER A 54 0.16 0.35 -13.77
C SER A 54 -0.92 -0.39 -12.97
N ASN A 55 -0.62 -1.59 -12.50
CA ASN A 55 -1.64 -2.46 -11.91
C ASN A 55 -1.48 -2.60 -10.37
N GLY A 56 -0.36 -2.13 -9.82
CA GLY A 56 -0.02 -2.31 -8.40
C GLY A 56 1.46 -2.15 -8.14
N PHE A 57 1.98 -2.75 -7.07
CA PHE A 57 3.39 -2.57 -6.71
C PHE A 57 4.27 -3.60 -7.41
N ARG A 58 5.35 -3.15 -8.06
CA ARG A 58 6.36 -4.05 -8.64
C ARG A 58 7.34 -4.58 -7.59
N ARG A 59 7.66 -3.74 -6.61
CA ARG A 59 8.62 -4.02 -5.53
C ARG A 59 8.17 -3.37 -4.24
N ILE A 60 8.39 -4.06 -3.14
CA ILE A 60 8.17 -3.55 -1.78
C ILE A 60 9.42 -3.84 -0.95
N LEU A 61 9.85 -2.84 -0.19
CA LEU A 61 10.96 -2.93 0.76
C LEU A 61 10.43 -2.67 2.16
N ILE A 62 10.69 -3.57 3.08
CA ILE A 62 10.44 -3.41 4.52
C ILE A 62 11.77 -3.38 5.25
N GLN A 63 11.88 -2.47 6.20
CA GLN A 63 12.98 -2.39 7.16
C GLN A 63 12.38 -2.34 8.57
N PHE A 64 12.98 -3.07 9.50
CA PHE A 64 12.55 -3.13 10.89
C PHE A 64 13.75 -3.12 11.84
N LYS A 65 13.74 -2.16 12.78
CA LYS A 65 14.79 -1.96 13.82
C LYS A 65 16.21 -1.87 13.27
N ASP A 66 16.38 -1.38 12.04
CA ASP A 66 17.66 -1.29 11.31
C ASP A 66 18.44 -2.61 11.16
N LYS A 67 17.81 -3.73 11.56
CA LYS A 67 18.41 -5.07 11.57
C LYS A 67 17.78 -5.95 10.51
N TYR A 68 16.45 -5.94 10.40
CA TYR A 68 15.72 -6.87 9.55
C TYR A 68 15.27 -6.17 8.27
N TYR A 69 15.52 -6.81 7.13
CA TYR A 69 15.22 -6.30 5.81
C TYR A 69 14.46 -7.35 5.01
N LEU A 70 13.34 -6.96 4.43
CA LEU A 70 12.55 -7.80 3.53
C LEU A 70 12.36 -7.08 2.20
N LYS A 71 12.75 -7.74 1.11
CA LYS A 71 12.53 -7.26 -0.27
C LYS A 71 11.57 -8.21 -0.95
N LEU A 72 10.40 -7.70 -1.31
CA LEU A 72 9.42 -8.42 -2.12
C LEU A 72 9.50 -7.89 -3.55
N SER A 73 9.53 -8.82 -4.49
CA SER A 73 9.35 -8.57 -5.91
C SER A 73 8.33 -9.53 -6.47
N THR A 74 7.90 -9.34 -7.71
CA THR A 74 7.01 -10.27 -8.40
C THR A 74 7.65 -11.62 -8.73
N HIS A 75 8.96 -11.79 -8.49
CA HIS A 75 9.71 -13.01 -8.84
C HIS A 75 10.17 -13.79 -7.60
N ASN A 76 10.62 -13.07 -6.59
CA ASN A 76 11.16 -13.65 -5.35
C ASN A 76 10.96 -12.71 -4.16
N ILE A 77 11.13 -13.31 -2.99
CA ILE A 77 11.13 -12.67 -1.68
C ILE A 77 12.51 -12.90 -1.08
N ARG A 78 13.19 -11.83 -0.65
CA ARG A 78 14.52 -11.91 -0.03
C ARG A 78 14.50 -11.31 1.37
N TYR A 79 14.96 -12.09 2.34
CA TYR A 79 15.11 -11.69 3.73
C TYR A 79 16.59 -11.59 4.10
N TYR A 80 16.93 -10.56 4.87
CA TYR A 80 18.28 -10.36 5.38
C TYR A 80 18.26 -9.75 6.78
N ASP A 81 19.09 -10.28 7.69
CA ASP A 81 19.24 -9.76 9.07
C ASP A 81 20.69 -9.52 9.52
N GLY A 82 21.64 -9.61 8.59
CA GLY A 82 23.08 -9.56 8.89
C GLY A 82 23.75 -10.94 8.98
N LEU A 83 23.01 -11.96 9.40
CA LEU A 83 23.51 -13.34 9.55
C LEU A 83 22.89 -14.26 8.51
N ASN A 84 21.59 -14.11 8.28
CA ASN A 84 20.79 -14.85 7.33
C ASN A 84 20.59 -14.02 6.07
N ASP A 85 20.72 -14.66 4.90
CA ASP A 85 20.38 -14.11 3.59
C ASP A 85 19.59 -15.16 2.82
N LEU A 86 18.27 -15.08 2.93
CA LEU A 86 17.36 -16.11 2.45
C LEU A 86 16.59 -15.59 1.25
N THR A 87 16.43 -16.44 0.23
CA THR A 87 15.61 -16.15 -0.95
C THR A 87 14.55 -17.23 -1.12
N PHE A 88 13.31 -16.81 -1.26
CA PHE A 88 12.15 -17.66 -1.48
C PHE A 88 11.51 -17.32 -2.84
N LEU A 89 11.04 -18.33 -3.54
CA LEU A 89 10.18 -18.15 -4.72
C LEU A 89 8.71 -18.24 -4.29
N TRP A 90 7.83 -17.51 -4.95
CA TRP A 90 6.39 -17.49 -4.63
C TRP A 90 5.72 -18.87 -4.76
N GLU A 91 6.20 -19.69 -5.69
CA GLU A 91 5.71 -21.05 -5.97
C GLU A 91 6.34 -22.11 -5.05
N GLN A 92 7.23 -21.71 -4.14
CA GLN A 92 7.80 -22.59 -3.14
C GLN A 92 7.01 -22.44 -1.83
N GLU A 93 6.86 -23.55 -1.10
CA GLU A 93 6.39 -23.52 0.29
C GLU A 93 7.62 -23.40 1.23
N PRO A 94 7.99 -22.21 1.73
CA PRO A 94 8.71 -22.12 2.98
C PRO A 94 7.67 -22.26 4.10
N PRO A 95 7.73 -23.32 4.91
CA PRO A 95 6.58 -23.73 5.71
C PRO A 95 6.19 -22.69 6.76
N GLU A 96 7.16 -21.94 7.27
CA GLU A 96 7.03 -20.82 8.20
C GLU A 96 8.47 -20.40 8.54
N PHE A 97 8.76 -19.10 8.57
CA PHE A 97 10.03 -18.59 9.07
C PHE A 97 9.76 -17.66 10.25
N GLN A 98 10.34 -17.97 11.40
CA GLN A 98 10.20 -17.16 12.61
C GLN A 98 11.54 -16.94 13.27
N ILE A 99 11.85 -15.67 13.55
CA ILE A 99 13.04 -15.26 14.30
C ILE A 99 12.74 -13.98 15.07
N ASP A 100 13.04 -13.98 16.36
CA ASP A 100 12.81 -12.85 17.27
C ASP A 100 11.36 -12.31 17.22
N SER A 101 11.18 -11.16 16.57
CA SER A 101 9.89 -10.48 16.39
C SER A 101 9.46 -10.41 14.93
N VAL A 102 10.05 -11.27 14.09
CA VAL A 102 9.74 -11.43 12.67
C VAL A 102 9.13 -12.80 12.45
N SER A 103 7.95 -12.82 11.81
CA SER A 103 7.30 -14.03 11.31
C SER A 103 6.93 -13.83 9.85
N MET A 104 7.14 -14.87 9.05
CA MET A 104 6.92 -14.89 7.62
C MET A 104 6.30 -16.22 7.22
N ILE A 105 5.14 -16.16 6.58
CA ILE A 105 4.40 -17.33 6.12
C ILE A 105 4.06 -17.10 4.65
N LEU A 106 4.58 -17.95 3.77
CA LEU A 106 4.25 -17.91 2.35
C LEU A 106 3.36 -19.09 2.03
N LYS A 107 2.16 -18.80 1.52
CA LYS A 107 1.19 -19.81 1.13
C LYS A 107 0.34 -19.29 -0.02
N ASP A 108 0.16 -20.10 -1.07
CA ASP A 108 -0.77 -19.82 -2.17
C ASP A 108 -0.60 -18.42 -2.79
N ASN A 109 0.66 -18.00 -3.05
CA ASN A 109 1.00 -16.65 -3.55
C ASN A 109 0.67 -15.49 -2.60
N GLU A 110 0.40 -15.78 -1.34
CA GLU A 110 0.23 -14.82 -0.26
C GLU A 110 1.41 -14.90 0.71
N MET A 111 2.02 -13.76 1.00
CA MET A 111 3.11 -13.63 1.94
C MET A 111 2.63 -12.84 3.16
N ASP A 112 2.34 -13.54 4.25
CA ASP A 112 1.98 -12.95 5.53
C ASP A 112 3.23 -12.62 6.33
N VAL A 113 3.45 -11.34 6.61
CA VAL A 113 4.62 -10.82 7.31
C VAL A 113 4.16 -10.13 8.57
N THR A 114 4.67 -10.58 9.71
CA THR A 114 4.55 -9.87 10.98
C THR A 114 5.92 -9.41 11.43
N MET A 115 6.07 -8.10 11.69
CA MET A 115 7.26 -7.51 12.27
C MET A 115 6.86 -6.65 13.47
N GLY A 116 7.15 -7.13 14.68
CA GLY A 116 6.65 -6.55 15.92
C GLY A 116 5.12 -6.69 16.02
N THR A 117 4.41 -5.57 16.04
CA THR A 117 2.94 -5.52 16.12
C THR A 117 2.26 -5.26 14.78
N ILE A 118 3.04 -4.99 13.73
CA ILE A 118 2.54 -4.69 12.38
C ILE A 118 2.47 -5.99 11.60
N ARG A 119 1.29 -6.27 11.04
CA ARG A 119 1.05 -7.40 10.14
C ARG A 119 0.65 -6.89 8.77
N VAL A 120 1.33 -7.37 7.73
CA VAL A 120 1.02 -7.05 6.34
C VAL A 120 0.97 -8.34 5.54
N VAL A 121 -0.11 -8.55 4.82
CA VAL A 121 -0.26 -9.66 3.88
C VAL A 121 0.00 -9.11 2.48
N PHE A 122 0.90 -9.73 1.74
CA PHE A 122 1.22 -9.36 0.36
C PHE A 122 0.72 -10.42 -0.60
N LEU A 123 -0.18 -10.02 -1.48
CA LEU A 123 -0.74 -10.89 -2.52
C LEU A 123 0.04 -10.70 -3.82
N LEU A 124 0.51 -11.77 -4.43
CA LEU A 124 1.00 -11.75 -5.80
C LEU A 124 -0.16 -11.96 -6.77
N HIS A 125 -0.54 -10.89 -7.46
CA HIS A 125 -1.59 -10.91 -8.47
C HIS A 125 -1.02 -11.05 -9.88
N LYS A 126 -1.86 -11.57 -10.78
CA LYS A 126 -1.62 -11.60 -12.23
C LYS A 126 -2.84 -11.07 -12.96
N GLU A 127 -2.66 -9.99 -13.72
CA GLU A 127 -3.69 -9.41 -14.58
C GLU A 127 -3.10 -9.13 -15.95
N ASN A 128 -3.80 -9.50 -17.03
CA ASN A 128 -3.33 -9.30 -18.41
C ASN A 128 -1.91 -9.85 -18.69
N GLY A 129 -1.50 -10.90 -17.96
CA GLY A 129 -0.17 -11.49 -18.07
C GLY A 129 0.92 -10.79 -17.26
N GLU A 130 0.63 -9.64 -16.65
CA GLU A 130 1.56 -8.90 -15.80
C GLU A 130 1.34 -9.25 -14.32
N PHE A 131 2.44 -9.47 -13.61
CA PHE A 131 2.41 -9.70 -12.17
C PHE A 131 2.62 -8.40 -11.40
N PHE A 132 1.93 -8.27 -10.27
CA PHE A 132 2.10 -7.15 -9.34
C PHE A 132 1.77 -7.59 -7.91
N LEU A 133 2.27 -6.83 -6.94
CA LEU A 133 2.06 -7.04 -5.51
C LEU A 133 0.93 -6.13 -5.02
N TRP A 134 0.05 -6.69 -4.21
CA TRP A 134 -1.01 -5.95 -3.53
C TRP A 134 -0.92 -6.16 -2.01
N PRO A 135 -0.60 -5.12 -1.23
CA PRO A 135 -0.54 -5.22 0.22
C PRO A 135 -1.92 -5.05 0.86
N ASP A 136 -2.29 -5.96 1.76
CA ASP A 136 -3.35 -5.80 2.75
C ASP A 136 -2.71 -5.55 4.13
N VAL A 137 -2.89 -4.35 4.65
CA VAL A 137 -2.23 -3.89 5.87
C VAL A 137 -3.18 -4.00 7.06
N LYS A 138 -2.80 -4.79 8.06
CA LYS A 138 -3.53 -4.91 9.33
C LYS A 138 -2.75 -4.19 10.42
N LEU A 139 -3.23 -3.00 10.77
CA LEU A 139 -2.62 -2.16 11.80
C LEU A 139 -3.25 -2.42 13.17
N PRO A 140 -2.45 -2.37 14.27
CA PRO A 140 -3.00 -2.40 15.61
C PRO A 140 -3.83 -1.13 15.90
N PRO A 141 -4.86 -1.22 16.77
CA PRO A 141 -5.65 -0.06 17.15
C PRO A 141 -4.76 0.99 17.83
N ASN A 142 -4.90 2.25 17.40
CA ASN A 142 -4.18 3.44 17.92
C ASN A 142 -2.69 3.57 17.58
N ALA A 143 -2.19 2.86 16.57
CA ALA A 143 -0.82 3.06 16.12
C ALA A 143 -0.65 4.42 15.41
N ASP A 144 0.38 5.20 15.78
CA ASP A 144 0.75 6.46 15.12
C ASP A 144 1.53 6.17 13.82
N ILE A 145 0.82 5.63 12.85
CA ILE A 145 1.36 5.18 11.58
C ILE A 145 1.27 6.29 10.55
N LYS A 146 2.38 6.58 9.87
CA LYS A 146 2.47 7.54 8.77
C LYS A 146 2.58 6.80 7.43
N GLY A 147 2.34 7.50 6.32
CA GLY A 147 2.40 6.92 4.96
C GLY A 147 1.02 6.79 4.31
N ILE A 148 0.98 6.27 3.07
CA ILE A 148 -0.28 6.17 2.31
C ILE A 148 -1.30 5.21 2.93
N PHE A 149 -0.85 4.29 3.79
CA PHE A 149 -1.69 3.36 4.55
C PHE A 149 -1.85 3.75 6.03
N GLY A 150 -1.38 4.93 6.45
CA GLY A 150 -1.39 5.34 7.86
C GLY A 150 -2.77 5.60 8.46
N LYS A 151 -3.80 5.79 7.63
CA LYS A 151 -5.16 6.03 8.10
C LYS A 151 -6.03 4.79 7.86
N ALA A 152 -6.05 3.89 8.82
CA ALA A 152 -7.03 2.82 8.88
C ALA A 152 -8.38 3.35 9.41
N ASN A 153 -9.50 2.84 8.89
CA ASN A 153 -10.86 3.07 9.41
C ASN A 153 -11.34 4.53 9.32
N LEU A 154 -11.36 5.10 8.12
CA LEU A 154 -11.99 6.40 7.87
C LEU A 154 -13.50 6.32 8.12
N GLN A 155 -14.07 7.29 8.84
CA GLN A 155 -15.51 7.45 9.00
C GLN A 155 -16.02 8.53 8.06
N TYR A 156 -17.24 8.37 7.54
CA TYR A 156 -17.88 9.37 6.71
C TYR A 156 -19.40 9.42 6.94
N GLU A 157 -20.00 10.54 6.54
CA GLU A 157 -21.45 10.72 6.48
C GLU A 157 -21.85 11.06 5.03
N GLU A 158 -22.90 10.41 4.50
CA GLU A 158 -23.45 10.75 3.19
C GLU A 158 -24.34 11.99 3.30
N LEU A 159 -24.08 13.00 2.47
CA LEU A 159 -24.87 14.23 2.37
C LEU A 159 -25.67 14.24 1.05
N PRO A 160 -26.70 15.10 0.92
CA PRO A 160 -27.43 15.26 -0.33
C PRO A 160 -26.52 15.67 -1.49
N GLY A 161 -26.72 15.05 -2.65
CA GLY A 161 -26.05 15.40 -3.90
C GLY A 161 -24.55 15.12 -3.87
N SER A 162 -24.15 13.87 -4.13
CA SER A 162 -22.74 13.44 -4.33
C SER A 162 -21.72 13.93 -3.29
N LEU A 163 -22.16 14.46 -2.15
CA LEU A 163 -21.30 15.01 -1.12
C LEU A 163 -21.15 13.99 0.00
N ILE A 164 -19.93 13.82 0.49
CA ILE A 164 -19.67 13.08 1.71
C ILE A 164 -18.87 13.95 2.68
N ASN A 165 -19.15 13.81 3.97
CA ASN A 165 -18.43 14.48 5.04
C ASN A 165 -17.42 13.49 5.66
N LEU A 166 -16.13 13.84 5.63
CA LEU A 166 -15.02 13.06 6.19
C LEU A 166 -14.58 13.62 7.56
N GLY A 167 -15.52 14.20 8.31
CA GLY A 167 -15.29 14.86 9.59
C GLY A 167 -14.83 16.31 9.41
N ASP A 168 -13.59 16.49 8.95
CA ASP A 168 -12.96 17.81 8.86
C ASP A 168 -13.20 18.50 7.50
N LYS A 169 -13.77 17.77 6.54
CA LYS A 169 -13.99 18.27 5.16
C LYS A 169 -15.13 17.57 4.46
N GLN A 170 -15.85 18.33 3.65
CA GLN A 170 -16.83 17.81 2.71
C GLN A 170 -16.21 17.72 1.32
N VAL A 171 -16.47 16.62 0.62
CA VAL A 171 -15.91 16.36 -0.70
C VAL A 171 -16.99 15.82 -1.64
N ASN A 172 -16.90 16.21 -2.91
CA ASN A 172 -17.68 15.59 -3.96
C ASN A 172 -17.12 14.19 -4.25
N ALA A 173 -18.00 13.20 -4.29
CA ALA A 173 -17.71 11.80 -4.52
C ALA A 173 -18.68 11.19 -5.52
N THR A 174 -18.20 10.19 -6.26
CA THR A 174 -19.00 9.43 -7.24
C THR A 174 -19.27 8.03 -6.71
N ASP A 175 -20.52 7.56 -6.75
CA ASP A 175 -20.94 6.22 -6.31
C ASP A 175 -20.69 5.21 -7.44
N TYR A 176 -19.62 4.41 -7.31
CA TYR A 176 -19.24 3.42 -8.32
C TYR A 176 -20.04 2.11 -8.28
N ARG A 177 -21.07 1.98 -7.42
CA ARG A 177 -21.96 0.80 -7.44
C ARG A 177 -22.87 0.73 -8.67
N ARG A 178 -22.95 1.78 -9.48
CA ARG A 178 -23.93 1.90 -10.58
C ARG A 178 -23.39 1.49 -11.98
N SER A 179 -22.12 1.09 -12.11
CA SER A 179 -21.56 0.61 -13.40
C SER A 179 -21.72 -0.91 -13.60
N SER A 180 -21.86 -1.35 -14.85
CA SER A 180 -22.29 -2.70 -15.29
C SER A 180 -21.26 -3.84 -15.17
N ALA A 181 -20.30 -3.77 -14.24
CA ALA A 181 -19.45 -4.90 -13.86
C ALA A 181 -19.52 -5.07 -12.34
N PRO A 182 -19.37 -6.29 -11.77
CA PRO A 182 -19.35 -6.46 -10.33
C PRO A 182 -18.04 -5.86 -9.78
N VAL A 183 -18.07 -4.57 -9.54
CA VAL A 183 -17.01 -3.77 -8.94
C VAL A 183 -17.45 -3.54 -7.51
N LEU A 184 -16.58 -3.80 -6.52
CA LEU A 184 -16.78 -3.29 -5.16
C LEU A 184 -17.01 -1.79 -5.26
N GLY A 185 -18.27 -1.36 -5.19
CA GLY A 185 -18.60 0.02 -5.44
C GLY A 185 -18.18 0.88 -4.26
N CYS A 186 -17.40 1.91 -4.56
CA CYS A 186 -16.76 2.78 -3.59
C CYS A 186 -17.13 4.24 -3.86
N TRP A 187 -16.92 5.09 -2.85
CA TRP A 187 -16.93 6.53 -3.03
C TRP A 187 -15.56 7.01 -3.50
N LEU A 188 -15.46 7.43 -4.76
CA LEU A 188 -14.21 8.00 -5.27
C LEU A 188 -14.04 9.42 -4.72
N VAL A 189 -12.92 9.65 -4.04
CA VAL A 189 -12.53 10.95 -3.49
C VAL A 189 -11.12 11.33 -3.96
N PRO A 190 -10.78 12.64 -3.99
CA PRO A 190 -9.40 13.07 -4.20
C PRO A 190 -8.47 12.46 -3.14
N TYR A 191 -7.26 12.06 -3.52
CA TYR A 191 -6.36 11.41 -2.56
C TYR A 191 -5.91 12.37 -1.45
N GLU A 192 -5.84 13.67 -1.72
CA GLU A 192 -5.61 14.74 -0.75
C GLU A 192 -6.70 14.76 0.35
N SER A 193 -7.86 14.17 0.04
CA SER A 193 -8.96 14.03 0.98
C SER A 193 -8.74 12.90 1.99
N VAL A 194 -7.84 11.95 1.73
CA VAL A 194 -7.66 10.79 2.62
C VAL A 194 -6.25 10.67 3.19
N LEU A 195 -5.24 11.17 2.48
CA LEU A 195 -3.85 11.10 2.93
C LEU A 195 -3.54 12.15 4.01
N PRO A 196 -2.78 11.78 5.06
CA PRO A 196 -2.40 12.70 6.13
C PRO A 196 -1.22 13.60 5.71
N GLY A 197 -1.51 14.64 4.93
CA GLY A 197 -0.53 15.67 4.52
C GLY A 197 -0.33 15.78 3.01
N GLU A 198 0.65 16.58 2.59
CA GLU A 198 0.93 16.81 1.17
C GLU A 198 1.45 15.57 0.44
N PHE A 199 1.05 15.40 -0.82
CA PHE A 199 1.47 14.31 -1.70
C PHE A 199 2.99 14.10 -1.75
N SER A 200 3.74 15.21 -1.82
CA SER A 200 5.20 15.24 -1.86
C SER A 200 5.87 14.52 -0.67
N ASN A 201 5.20 14.48 0.49
CA ASN A 201 5.70 13.81 1.69
C ASN A 201 5.69 12.29 1.54
N PHE A 202 4.90 11.75 0.64
CA PHE A 202 4.81 10.31 0.40
C PHE A 202 5.69 9.85 -0.74
N ILE A 203 6.15 10.76 -1.59
CA ILE A 203 7.03 10.44 -2.70
C ILE A 203 8.48 10.34 -2.22
N LEU A 204 9.12 9.24 -2.59
CA LEU A 204 10.57 9.10 -2.49
C LEU A 204 11.17 9.70 -3.77
N VAL A 205 11.76 10.89 -3.65
CA VAL A 205 12.56 11.46 -4.73
C VAL A 205 13.63 10.44 -5.10
N LEU A 206 13.84 10.22 -6.40
CA LEU A 206 14.98 9.49 -6.96
C LEU A 206 16.28 10.18 -6.52
N LYS A 207 16.69 10.01 -5.27
CA LYS A 207 18.12 10.04 -4.95
C LYS A 207 18.66 8.78 -5.61
N LEU A 208 19.42 8.99 -6.69
CA LEU A 208 20.35 8.02 -7.22
C LEU A 208 21.09 7.41 -6.02
N LEU A 209 20.71 6.19 -5.64
CA LEU A 209 21.52 5.36 -4.78
C LEU A 209 22.69 4.92 -5.66
N HIS A 210 23.81 5.62 -5.53
CA HIS A 210 25.12 5.08 -5.85
C HIS A 210 25.52 4.06 -4.78
#